data_AF-A0A376E083-F1
#
_entry.id   AF-A0A376E083-F1
#
_cell.length_a   1.000
_cell.length_b   1.000
_cell.length_c   1.000
_cell.angle_alpha   90.00
_cell.angle_beta   90.00
_cell.angle_gamma   90.00
#
_symmetry.space_group_name_H-M   'P 1'
#
loop_
_entity.id
_entity.type
_entity.pdbx_description
1 polymer ?
#
loop_
_entity_poly.entity_id
_entity_poly.type
_entity_poly.pdbx_seq_one_letter_code
_entity_poly.pdbx_strand_id
1 'polypeptide(L)'
;MEELQFRNADLEDLEKIVEIYNSTIPSRMVTADTENVSVESRKEWFEDHHPETRPLWIIENNDHETLGWVSFLRFMEDQPTMELSK
;
A
#
# COMPACT_ATOMS: atom_id res chain seq x y z
N MET A 1 -5.74 12.87 23.63
CA MET A 1 -6.12 12.47 22.27
C MET A 1 -4.81 12.30 21.55
N GLU A 2 -4.53 11.11 21.02
CA GLU A 2 -3.37 10.92 20.15
C GLU A 2 -3.61 11.74 18.89
N GLU A 3 -2.69 12.63 18.57
CA GLU A 3 -2.75 13.41 17.33
C GLU A 3 -2.12 12.55 16.22
N LEU A 4 -2.85 12.43 15.11
CA LEU A 4 -2.41 11.67 13.95
C LEU A 4 -1.78 12.61 12.94
N GLN A 5 -0.56 12.30 12.53
CA GLN A 5 0.16 13.05 11.52
C GLN A 5 0.20 12.25 10.21
N PHE A 6 0.08 12.98 9.09
CA PHE A 6 0.16 12.42 7.75
C PHE A 6 1.34 13.04 7.03
N ARG A 7 2.24 12.21 6.49
CA ARG A 7 3.35 12.66 5.64
C ARG A 7 3.48 11.79 4.40
N ASN A 8 4.15 12.29 3.37
CA ASN A 8 4.55 11.45 2.25
C ASN A 8 5.52 10.37 2.73
N ALA A 9 5.37 9.17 2.19
CA ALA A 9 6.28 8.08 2.44
C ALA A 9 7.63 8.33 1.75
N ASP A 10 8.69 7.95 2.45
CA ASP A 10 10.06 7.88 1.94
C ASP A 10 10.44 6.41 1.72
N LEU A 11 11.55 6.17 1.02
CA LEU A 11 11.98 4.82 0.69
C LEU A 11 12.24 3.95 1.93
N GLU A 12 12.60 4.58 3.06
CA GLU A 12 12.81 3.92 4.36
C GLU A 12 11.51 3.33 4.91
N ASP A 13 10.35 3.90 4.57
CA ASP A 13 9.05 3.39 5.00
C ASP A 13 8.61 2.15 4.23
N LEU A 14 9.26 1.84 3.10
CA LEU A 14 8.88 0.72 2.25
C LEU A 14 8.93 -0.61 2.99
N GLU A 15 9.89 -0.79 3.91
CA GLU A 15 9.97 -1.97 4.77
C GLU A 15 8.71 -2.12 5.64
N LYS A 16 8.28 -1.02 6.28
CA LYS A 16 7.12 -1.02 7.16
C LYS A 16 5.82 -1.17 6.39
N ILE A 17 5.71 -0.54 5.23
CA ILE A 17 4.57 -0.68 4.30
C ILE A 17 4.38 -2.14 3.91
N VAL A 18 5.47 -2.82 3.51
CA VAL A 18 5.46 -4.22 3.08
C VAL A 18 5.12 -5.15 4.24
N GLU A 19 5.66 -4.89 5.44
CA GLU A 19 5.30 -5.62 6.66
C GLU A 19 3.79 -5.55 6.93
N ILE A 20 3.23 -4.32 6.95
CA ILE A 20 1.81 -4.09 7.18
C ILE A 20 0.97 -4.76 6.08
N TYR A 21 1.34 -4.60 4.80
CA TYR A 21 0.63 -5.23 3.67
C TYR A 21 0.59 -6.75 3.80
N ASN A 22 1.75 -7.37 4.04
CA ASN A 22 1.88 -8.81 4.18
C ASN A 22 1.09 -9.37 5.37
N SER A 23 0.93 -8.59 6.45
CA SER A 23 0.10 -8.99 7.59
C SER A 23 -1.39 -9.16 7.21
N THR A 24 -1.85 -8.50 6.13
CA THR A 24 -3.23 -8.59 5.64
C THR A 24 -3.46 -9.75 4.67
N ILE A 25 -2.41 -10.28 4.01
CA ILE A 25 -2.51 -11.39 3.03
C ILE A 25 -3.16 -12.65 3.61
N PRO A 26 -2.83 -13.12 4.83
CA PRO A 26 -3.48 -14.29 5.43
C PRO A 26 -4.99 -14.14 5.60
N SER A 27 -5.49 -12.90 5.73
CA SER A 27 -6.93 -12.65 5.85
C SER A 27 -7.68 -12.96 4.56
N ARG A 28 -7.02 -12.84 3.39
CA ARG A 28 -7.60 -13.00 2.03
C ARG A 28 -8.85 -12.16 1.77
N MET A 29 -9.07 -11.09 2.53
CA MET A 29 -10.26 -10.24 2.41
C MET A 29 -10.02 -8.97 1.60
N VAL A 30 -8.76 -8.53 1.50
CA VAL A 30 -8.40 -7.17 1.06
C VAL A 30 -7.36 -7.15 -0.06
N THR A 31 -6.73 -8.28 -0.36
CA THR A 31 -5.76 -8.41 -1.46
C THR A 31 -5.95 -9.74 -2.18
N ALA A 32 -5.68 -9.74 -3.49
CA ALA A 32 -5.67 -10.93 -4.33
C ALA A 32 -4.34 -11.71 -4.24
N ASP A 33 -3.32 -11.14 -3.60
CA ASP A 33 -2.04 -11.81 -3.38
C ASP A 33 -2.23 -13.01 -2.44
N THR A 34 -1.63 -14.15 -2.79
CA THR A 34 -1.66 -15.37 -1.98
C THR A 34 -0.37 -15.62 -1.20
N GLU A 35 0.69 -14.87 -1.52
CA GLU A 35 2.02 -15.02 -0.95
C GLU A 35 2.58 -13.65 -0.56
N ASN A 36 3.44 -13.62 0.47
CA ASN A 36 4.08 -12.40 0.93
C ASN A 36 4.93 -11.76 -0.17
N VAL A 37 4.86 -10.43 -0.29
CA VAL A 37 5.69 -9.66 -1.21
C VAL A 37 6.99 -9.23 -0.53
N SER A 38 8.09 -9.17 -1.28
CA SER A 38 9.36 -8.64 -0.78
C SER A 38 9.44 -7.13 -0.94
N VAL A 39 10.25 -6.49 -0.10
CA VAL A 39 10.57 -5.05 -0.19
C VAL A 39 11.17 -4.72 -1.54
N GLU A 40 12.05 -5.58 -2.04
CA GLU A 40 12.72 -5.45 -3.33
C GLU A 40 11.72 -5.40 -4.49
N SER A 41 10.73 -6.30 -4.49
CA SER A 41 9.66 -6.37 -5.49
C SER A 41 8.76 -5.13 -5.48
N ARG A 42 8.65 -4.46 -4.32
CA ARG A 42 7.84 -3.26 -4.15
C ARG A 42 8.58 -1.94 -4.37
N LYS A 43 9.88 -1.96 -4.70
CA LYS A 43 10.65 -0.75 -5.03
C LYS A 43 10.11 -0.07 -6.28
N GLU A 44 9.93 -0.82 -7.37
CA GLU A 44 9.40 -0.26 -8.63
C GLU A 44 7.97 0.30 -8.44
N TRP A 45 7.15 -0.39 -7.66
CA TRP A 45 5.81 0.09 -7.29
C TRP A 45 5.86 1.41 -6.48
N PHE A 46 6.83 1.55 -5.58
CA PHE A 46 7.03 2.77 -4.81
C PHE A 46 7.54 3.92 -5.70
N GLU A 47 8.47 3.64 -6.60
CA GLU A 47 9.00 4.64 -7.55
C GLU A 47 7.95 5.14 -8.55
N ASP A 48 6.94 4.33 -8.90
CA ASP A 48 5.79 4.77 -9.72
C ASP A 48 4.84 5.73 -8.95
N HIS A 49 4.90 5.75 -7.62
CA HIS A 49 4.10 6.69 -6.82
C HIS A 49 4.70 8.08 -6.84
N HIS A 50 4.07 8.98 -7.60
CA HIS A 50 4.39 10.40 -7.56
C HIS A 50 3.49 11.14 -6.56
N PRO A 51 4.05 11.89 -5.58
CA PRO A 51 3.27 12.53 -4.52
C PRO A 51 2.20 13.52 -5.03
N GLU A 52 2.37 14.09 -6.22
CA GLU A 52 1.39 15.01 -6.82
C GLU A 52 0.20 14.32 -7.49
N THR A 53 0.37 13.07 -7.93
CA THR A 53 -0.67 12.34 -8.71
C THR A 53 -1.17 11.07 -8.05
N ARG A 54 -0.34 10.47 -7.20
CA ARG A 54 -0.55 9.20 -6.48
C ARG A 54 0.18 9.30 -5.13
N PRO A 55 -0.33 10.12 -4.19
CA PRO A 55 0.29 10.23 -2.89
C PRO A 55 0.27 8.88 -2.18
N LEU A 56 1.41 8.57 -1.57
CA LEU A 56 1.58 7.47 -0.63
C LEU A 56 1.86 8.10 0.73
N TRP A 57 0.95 7.90 1.67
CA TRP A 57 1.02 8.55 2.98
C TRP A 57 1.30 7.56 4.09
N ILE A 58 2.14 7.98 5.03
CA ILE A 58 2.35 7.33 6.32
C ILE A 58 1.50 8.05 7.36
N ILE A 59 0.86 7.27 8.22
CA ILE A 59 0.12 7.73 9.38
C ILE A 59 0.98 7.47 10.61
N GLU A 60 1.34 8.51 11.34
CA GLU A 60 2.18 8.44 12.53
C GLU A 60 1.47 9.03 13.75
N ASN A 61 1.84 8.55 14.94
CA ASN A 61 1.48 9.20 16.20
C ASN A 61 2.51 10.29 16.56
N ASN A 62 2.31 10.95 17.70
CA ASN A 62 3.22 11.98 18.21
C ASN A 62 4.61 11.47 18.58
N ASP A 63 4.78 10.16 18.74
CA ASP A 63 6.05 9.50 19.03
C ASP A 63 6.78 9.04 17.75
N HIS A 64 6.27 9.45 16.57
CA HIS A 64 6.77 9.05 15.25
C HIS A 64 6.68 7.54 14.98
N GLU A 65 5.76 6.84 15.65
CA GLU A 65 5.48 5.45 15.36
C GLU A 65 4.50 5.33 14.19
N THR A 66 4.88 4.56 13.17
CA THR A 66 4.00 4.27 12.02
C THR A 66 2.84 3.38 12.44
N LEU A 67 1.64 3.94 12.40
CA LEU A 67 0.38 3.25 12.69
C LEU A 67 -0.23 2.59 11.44
N GLY A 68 0.10 3.10 10.26
CA GLY A 68 -0.46 2.63 9.01
C GLY A 68 0.01 3.45 7.81
N TRP A 69 -0.49 3.07 6.64
CA TRP A 69 -0.23 3.79 5.40
C TRP A 69 -1.46 3.78 4.49
N VAL A 70 -1.53 4.74 3.59
CA VAL A 70 -2.61 4.89 2.61
C VAL A 70 -2.01 5.20 1.25
N SER A 71 -2.46 4.51 0.20
CA SER A 71 -2.13 4.85 -1.18
C SER A 71 -3.38 4.95 -2.05
N PHE A 72 -3.27 5.72 -3.12
CA PHE A 72 -4.33 5.85 -4.11
C PHE A 72 -3.94 5.10 -5.38
N LEU A 73 -4.65 4.00 -5.67
CA LEU A 73 -4.52 3.28 -6.92
C LEU A 73 -5.46 3.90 -7.96
N ARG A 74 -4.96 4.12 -9.17
CA ARG A 74 -5.82 4.48 -10.31
C ARG A 74 -6.68 3.27 -10.64
N PHE A 75 -7.99 3.37 -10.44
CA PHE A 75 -8.93 2.38 -10.92
C PHE A 75 -8.91 2.39 -12.46
N MET A 76 -8.40 1.32 -13.09
CA MET A 76 -8.53 1.15 -14.53
C MET A 76 -9.84 0.41 -14.78
N GLU A 77 -10.80 1.10 -15.38
CA GLU A 77 -12.14 0.59 -15.72
C GLU A 77 -12.12 -0.52 -16.80
N ASP A 78 -10.96 -0.76 -17.43
CA ASP A 78 -10.79 -1.68 -18.57
C ASP A 78 -10.31 -3.09 -18.15
N GLN A 79 -10.90 -3.67 -17.10
CA GLN A 79 -10.78 -5.11 -16.89
C GLN A 79 -11.75 -5.80 -17.85
N PRO A 80 -11.30 -6.57 -18.86
CA PRO A 80 -12.22 -7.34 -19.68
C PRO A 80 -12.99 -8.30 -18.77
N THR A 81 -14.31 -8.14 -18.71
CA THR A 81 -15.20 -9.07 -18.03
C THR A 81 -14.94 -10.48 -18.57
N MET A 82 -14.43 -11.37 -17.72
CA MET A 82 -14.33 -12.79 -18.08
C MET A 82 -15.74 -13.35 -18.22
N GLU A 83 -16.21 -13.48 -19.45
CA GLU A 83 -17.43 -14.22 -19.76
C GLU A 83 -17.09 -15.71 -19.79
N LEU A 84 -17.38 -16.43 -18.71
CA LEU A 84 -17.39 -17.90 -18.71
C LEU A 84 -18.70 -18.35 -19.34
N SER A 85 -18.70 -18.56 -20.65
CA SER A 85 -19.75 -19.34 -21.32
C SER A 85 -19.58 -20.83 -20.99
N LYS A 86 -20.68 -21.43 -20.51
CA LYS A 86 -20.82 -22.83 -20.05
C LYS A 86 -20.43 -23.88 -21.09
#